data_AF-A0A925GJR6-F1
#
_entry.id   AF-A0A925GJR6-F1
#
_cell.length_a   1.000
_cell.length_b   1.000
_cell.length_c   1.000
_cell.angle_alpha   90.00
_cell.angle_beta   90.00
_cell.angle_gamma   90.00
#
_symmetry.space_group_name_H-M   'P 1'
#
loop_
_entity.id
_entity.type
_entity.pdbx_description
1 polymer ?
#
loop_
_entity_poly.entity_id
_entity_poly.type
_entity_poly.pdbx_seq_one_letter_code
_entity_poly.pdbx_strand_id
1 'polypeptide(L)'
;MVCPNDPTIPLYAKGYAGRQLFVEMDAAGWFGDIPEYVIEEITSVDYVIQVNKVVGFQFLPNSRLESLGFRPVEYNELKGSAYRIWSSKH
;
A
#
# COMPACT_ATOMS: atom_id res chain seq x y z
N MET A 1 5.50 0.76 8.43
CA MET A 1 5.53 0.48 6.99
C MET A 1 4.43 -0.51 6.74
N VAL A 2 3.73 -0.40 5.62
CA VAL A 2 2.67 -1.34 5.24
C VAL A 2 2.87 -1.80 3.80
N CYS A 3 2.33 -2.96 3.47
CA CYS A 3 2.15 -3.42 2.10
C CYS A 3 0.70 -3.89 1.95
N PRO A 4 -0.23 -3.01 1.54
CA PRO A 4 -1.65 -3.35 1.55
C PRO A 4 -2.02 -4.50 0.61
N ASN A 5 -1.20 -4.79 -0.40
CA ASN A 5 -1.42 -5.93 -1.31
C ASN A 5 -0.90 -7.26 -0.75
N ASP A 6 0.17 -7.21 0.06
CA ASP A 6 0.84 -8.38 0.61
C ASP A 6 1.32 -8.09 2.06
N PRO A 7 0.45 -8.28 3.07
CA PRO A 7 0.77 -8.00 4.47
C PRO A 7 1.83 -8.95 5.05
N THR A 8 2.24 -9.99 4.31
CA THR A 8 3.33 -10.86 4.75
C THR A 8 4.68 -10.15 4.68
N ILE A 9 4.85 -9.17 3.79
CA ILE A 9 6.07 -8.36 3.69
C ILE A 9 6.34 -7.60 5.01
N PRO A 10 5.42 -6.75 5.52
CA PRO A 10 5.62 -6.10 6.80
C PRO A 10 5.64 -7.09 7.98
N LEU A 11 4.98 -8.25 7.87
CA LEU A 11 5.06 -9.30 8.89
C LEU A 11 6.50 -9.84 9.02
N TYR A 12 7.14 -10.21 7.93
CA TYR A 12 8.52 -10.69 7.96
C TYR A 12 9.53 -9.58 8.30
N ALA A 13 9.25 -8.33 7.90
CA ALA A 13 10.16 -7.22 8.15
C ALA A 13 10.06 -6.63 9.58
N LYS A 14 8.86 -6.63 10.17
CA LYS A 14 8.56 -5.90 11.43
C LYS A 14 7.72 -6.67 12.45
N GLY A 15 7.35 -7.93 12.16
CA GLY A 15 6.49 -8.74 13.03
C GLY A 15 5.03 -8.28 13.07
N TYR A 16 4.61 -7.42 12.14
CA TYR A 16 3.26 -6.87 12.07
C TYR A 16 2.64 -7.13 10.69
N ALA A 17 1.58 -7.95 10.66
CA ALA A 17 0.73 -8.07 9.49
C ALA A 17 -0.26 -6.91 9.50
N GLY A 18 -0.09 -5.96 8.58
CA GLY A 18 -1.05 -4.87 8.37
C GLY A 18 -2.31 -5.34 7.66
N ARG A 19 -3.17 -4.40 7.30
CA ARG A 19 -4.42 -4.68 6.58
C ARG A 19 -4.16 -5.12 5.14
N GLN A 20 -4.99 -6.04 4.64
CA GLN A 20 -4.92 -6.50 3.25
C GLN A 20 -6.06 -5.86 2.45
N LEU A 21 -5.71 -4.99 1.51
CA LEU A 21 -6.63 -4.09 0.82
C LEU A 21 -7.74 -4.82 0.06
N PHE A 22 -7.45 -5.95 -0.59
CA PHE A 22 -8.46 -6.71 -1.33
C PHE A 22 -9.52 -7.30 -0.39
N VAL A 23 -9.10 -7.87 0.74
CA VAL A 23 -9.99 -8.45 1.76
C VAL A 23 -10.82 -7.36 2.43
N GLU A 24 -10.21 -6.21 2.74
CA GLU A 24 -10.95 -5.08 3.32
C GLU A 24 -11.98 -4.49 2.34
N MET A 25 -11.65 -4.41 1.05
CA MET A 25 -12.62 -4.01 0.01
C MET A 25 -13.74 -5.04 -0.16
N ASP A 26 -13.44 -6.34 -0.07
CA ASP A 26 -14.44 -7.41 -0.15
C ASP A 26 -15.40 -7.36 1.05
N ALA A 27 -14.87 -7.17 2.25
CA ALA A 27 -15.67 -6.98 3.47
C ALA A 27 -16.54 -5.73 3.42
N ALA A 28 -16.07 -4.66 2.76
CA ALA A 28 -16.84 -3.45 2.49
C ALA A 28 -17.85 -3.60 1.34
N GLY A 29 -17.93 -4.78 0.72
CA GLY A 29 -18.86 -5.08 -0.37
C GLY A 29 -18.48 -4.50 -1.73
N TRP A 30 -17.22 -4.12 -1.95
CA TRP A 30 -16.71 -3.57 -3.21
C TRP A 30 -17.32 -2.23 -3.67
N PHE A 31 -18.13 -1.58 -2.83
CA PHE A 31 -18.77 -0.30 -3.16
C PHE A 31 -18.06 0.85 -2.44
N GLY A 32 -17.66 1.89 -3.17
CA GLY A 32 -17.16 3.14 -2.60
C GLY A 32 -15.63 3.30 -2.62
N ASP A 33 -15.15 4.26 -1.81
CA ASP A 33 -13.73 4.55 -1.60
C ASP A 33 -13.10 3.51 -0.65
N ILE A 34 -11.77 3.49 -0.53
CA ILE A 34 -11.05 2.68 0.45
C ILE A 34 -11.58 2.99 1.86
N PRO A 35 -11.89 1.97 2.70
CA PRO A 35 -12.37 2.21 4.05
C PRO A 35 -11.43 3.10 4.87
N GLU A 36 -11.99 4.01 5.67
CA GLU A 36 -11.25 5.03 6.42
C GLU A 36 -10.16 4.42 7.30
N TYR A 37 -10.45 3.33 8.01
CA TYR A 37 -9.48 2.63 8.86
C TYR A 37 -8.27 2.06 8.09
N VAL A 38 -8.40 1.78 6.78
CA VAL A 38 -7.26 1.38 5.93
C VAL A 38 -6.42 2.60 5.56
N ILE A 39 -7.07 3.74 5.28
CA ILE A 39 -6.38 5.01 5.03
C ILE A 39 -5.62 5.48 6.28
N GLU A 40 -6.22 5.34 7.46
CA GLU A 40 -5.57 5.62 8.75
C GLU A 40 -4.31 4.76 8.94
N GLU A 41 -4.37 3.46 8.65
CA GLU A 41 -3.19 2.60 8.74
C GLU A 41 -2.09 3.04 7.76
N ILE A 42 -2.46 3.32 6.50
CA ILE A 42 -1.52 3.78 5.45
C ILE A 42 -0.84 5.09 5.87
N THR A 43 -1.60 6.05 6.39
CA THR A 43 -1.09 7.38 6.77
C THR A 43 -0.34 7.37 8.11
N SER A 44 -0.52 6.34 8.94
CA SER A 44 0.22 6.17 10.21
C SER A 44 1.68 5.74 10.02
N VAL A 45 2.11 5.41 8.80
CA VAL A 45 3.45 4.88 8.53
C VAL A 45 4.28 5.74 7.59
N ASP A 46 5.60 5.66 7.78
CA ASP A 46 6.56 6.40 6.94
C ASP A 46 6.72 5.84 5.53
N TYR A 47 6.41 4.55 5.34
CA TYR A 47 6.69 3.82 4.10
C TYR A 47 5.52 2.93 3.70
N VAL A 48 5.14 2.99 2.42
CA VAL A 48 4.16 2.10 1.80
C VAL A 48 4.84 1.34 0.67
N ILE A 49 4.72 0.01 0.69
CA ILE A 49 5.14 -0.85 -0.42
C ILE A 49 3.90 -1.14 -1.25
N GLN A 50 3.89 -0.66 -2.49
CA GLN A 50 2.80 -0.85 -3.44
C GLN A 50 3.20 -1.92 -4.46
N VAL A 51 2.26 -2.79 -4.83
CA VAL A 51 2.43 -3.71 -5.95
C VAL A 51 1.85 -3.06 -7.20
N ASN A 52 2.70 -2.74 -8.18
CA ASN A 52 2.35 -2.00 -9.41
C ASN A 52 1.35 -2.76 -10.30
N LYS A 53 1.21 -4.08 -10.12
CA LYS A 53 0.38 -4.91 -11.00
C LYS A 53 -0.13 -6.16 -10.29
N VAL A 54 -1.21 -6.02 -9.52
CA VAL A 54 -2.08 -7.14 -9.18
C VAL A 54 -3.26 -7.11 -10.16
N VAL A 55 -3.63 -8.28 -10.65
CA VAL A 55 -4.59 -8.48 -11.75
C VAL A 55 -5.91 -7.74 -11.48
N GLY A 56 -6.35 -6.92 -12.44
CA GLY A 56 -7.74 -6.42 -12.54
C GLY A 56 -8.14 -5.21 -11.69
N PHE A 57 -7.55 -5.01 -10.50
CA PHE A 57 -8.02 -3.97 -9.57
C PHE A 57 -6.85 -3.23 -8.89
N GLN A 58 -6.75 -1.93 -9.14
CA GLN A 58 -5.80 -1.05 -8.44
C GLN A 58 -6.57 -0.12 -7.50
N PHE A 59 -6.98 -0.67 -6.35
CA PHE A 59 -7.72 0.08 -5.32
C PHE A 59 -6.94 1.28 -4.77
N LEU A 60 -5.60 1.16 -4.72
CA LEU A 60 -4.71 2.22 -4.27
C LEU A 60 -3.84 2.69 -5.45
N PRO A 61 -4.34 3.60 -6.30
CA PRO A 61 -3.58 4.16 -7.41
C PRO A 61 -2.49 5.12 -6.91
N ASN A 62 -1.48 5.37 -7.75
CA ASN A 62 -0.37 6.28 -7.43
C ASN A 62 -0.85 7.68 -7.02
N SER A 63 -1.84 8.23 -7.75
CA SER A 63 -2.43 9.53 -7.45
C SER A 63 -3.06 9.59 -6.06
N ARG A 64 -3.57 8.47 -5.54
CA ARG A 64 -4.10 8.40 -4.17
C ARG A 64 -2.96 8.50 -3.16
N LEU A 65 -1.87 7.77 -3.35
CA LEU A 65 -0.69 7.87 -2.48
C LEU A 65 -0.07 9.29 -2.50
N GLU A 66 0.00 9.90 -3.68
CA GLU A 66 0.44 11.29 -3.84
C GLU A 66 -0.45 12.27 -3.07
N SER A 67 -1.78 12.11 -3.16
CA SER A 67 -2.75 12.93 -2.41
C SER A 67 -2.65 12.75 -0.88
N LEU A 68 -2.17 11.58 -0.43
CA LEU A 68 -1.89 11.29 0.98
C LEU A 68 -0.51 11.79 1.43
N GLY A 69 0.22 12.51 0.58
CA GLY A 69 1.52 13.11 0.91
C GLY A 69 2.71 12.18 0.69
N PHE A 70 2.51 10.99 0.13
CA PHE A 70 3.60 10.08 -0.18
C PHE A 70 4.28 10.42 -1.51
N ARG A 71 5.58 10.14 -1.60
CA ARG A 71 6.37 10.28 -2.83
C ARG A 71 7.05 8.97 -3.18
N PRO A 72 7.19 8.63 -4.48
CA PRO A 72 7.89 7.43 -4.88
C PRO A 72 9.38 7.55 -4.50
N VAL A 73 9.94 6.45 -4.00
CA VAL A 73 11.37 6.32 -3.72
C VAL A 73 11.96 5.30 -4.67
N GLU A 74 12.96 5.74 -5.43
CA GLU A 74 13.65 4.89 -6.38
C GLU A 74 14.75 4.08 -5.69
N TYR A 75 14.66 2.77 -5.81
CA TYR A 75 15.70 1.82 -5.40
C TYR A 75 16.14 1.01 -6.61
N ASN A 76 17.44 1.01 -6.89
CA ASN A 76 17.99 0.33 -8.08
C ASN A 76 17.70 -1.18 -8.06
N GLU A 77 17.67 -1.78 -6.87
CA GLU A 77 17.39 -3.19 -6.63
C GLU A 77 15.94 -3.57 -6.98
N LEU A 78 15.03 -2.60 -6.98
CA LEU A 78 13.62 -2.80 -7.34
C LEU A 78 13.32 -2.48 -8.80
N LYS A 79 14.33 -2.08 -9.60
CA LYS A 79 14.15 -1.74 -11.00
C LYS A 79 13.66 -2.97 -11.79
N GLY A 80 12.49 -2.84 -12.42
CA GLY A 80 11.84 -3.93 -13.15
C GLY A 80 11.05 -4.91 -12.27
N SER A 81 11.02 -4.69 -10.95
CA SER A 81 10.18 -5.48 -10.04
C SER A 81 8.71 -5.06 -10.09
N ALA A 82 7.84 -5.91 -9.55
CA ALA A 82 6.43 -5.57 -9.35
C ALA A 82 6.20 -4.59 -8.19
N TYR A 83 7.22 -4.24 -7.42
CA TYR A 83 7.11 -3.43 -6.22
C TYR A 83 7.57 -1.99 -6.45
N ARG A 84 6.92 -1.06 -5.77
CA ARG A 84 7.34 0.34 -5.65
C ARG A 84 7.28 0.75 -4.19
N ILE A 85 8.30 1.48 -3.75
CA ILE A 85 8.34 2.05 -2.39
C ILE A 85 7.89 3.50 -2.46
N TRP A 86 7.10 3.90 -1.48
CA TRP A 86 6.60 5.25 -1.27
C TRP A 86 7.00 5.71 0.14
N SER A 87 7.39 6.98 0.29
CA SER A 87 7.79 7.58 1.57
C SER A 87 6.96 8.83 1.87
N SER A 88 6.53 8.99 3.11
CA SER A 88 5.98 10.25 3.64
C SER A 88 7.05 11.12 4.31
N LYS A 89 8.27 10.59 4.52
CA LYS A 89 9.43 11.36 4.99
C LYS A 89 10.09 12.11 3.85
N HIS A 90 10.41 13.38 4.12
CA HIS A 90 11.22 14.26 3.28
C HIS A 90 12.71 13.94 3.37
#